data_AF-A0A6S7LC36-F1
#
_entry.id   AF-A0A6S7LC36-F1
#
_cell.length_a   1.000
_cell.length_b   1.000
_cell.length_c   1.000
_cell.angle_alpha   90.00
_cell.angle_beta   90.00
_cell.angle_gamma   90.00
#
_symmetry.space_group_name_H-M   'P 1'
#
loop_
_entity.id
_entity.type
_entity.pdbx_description
1 polymer ?
#
loop_
_entity_poly.entity_id
_entity_poly.type
_entity_poly.pdbx_seq_one_letter_code
_entity_poly.pdbx_strand_id
1 'polypeptide(L)'
;DKVTSEIVVNTVESDTKIESGPPFQEALPIIVLDSETVDVEIIGIEKVQSYLACTKCTKKIQHTDNRRFIECSHCHFKQKEAAAAKHWFAQVLVENKSSTETNRFSVTLFESSIKQIVQANSEIPEDNKFTKELIEDLLFDTSVISITYNKRTHIVENVISAQSVL
;
A
#
# COMPACT_ATOMS: atom_id res chain seq x y z
N ASP A 1 12.34 -63.37 20.97
CA ASP A 1 11.68 -62.07 21.17
C ASP A 1 11.73 -61.18 19.94
N LYS A 2 10.64 -61.15 19.16
CA LYS A 2 9.82 -59.95 18.90
C LYS A 2 8.69 -60.33 17.93
N VAL A 3 7.50 -60.48 18.49
CA VAL A 3 6.21 -60.58 17.80
C VAL A 3 5.75 -59.15 17.49
N THR A 4 5.16 -58.94 16.30
CA THR A 4 3.98 -58.06 16.05
C THR A 4 3.66 -58.17 14.56
N SER A 5 2.73 -59.02 14.12
CA SER A 5 1.27 -58.79 14.04
C SER A 5 0.91 -57.70 13.00
N GLU A 6 0.80 -58.12 11.74
CA GLU A 6 0.14 -57.32 10.69
C GLU A 6 -1.37 -57.36 10.91
N ILE A 7 -1.96 -56.17 11.06
CA ILE A 7 -3.42 -55.98 11.16
C ILE A 7 -3.94 -55.82 9.74
N VAL A 8 -4.66 -56.81 9.22
CA VAL A 8 -5.37 -56.70 7.94
C VAL A 8 -6.76 -56.11 8.22
N VAL A 9 -6.97 -54.86 7.83
CA VAL A 9 -8.27 -54.19 7.91
C VAL A 9 -9.05 -54.53 6.64
N ASN A 10 -10.09 -55.36 6.78
CA ASN A 10 -11.05 -55.68 5.72
C ASN A 10 -11.67 -54.39 5.16
N THR A 11 -11.21 -53.96 3.99
CA THR A 11 -11.83 -52.89 3.21
C THR A 11 -12.15 -53.48 1.84
N VAL A 12 -13.42 -53.42 1.45
CA VAL A 12 -13.91 -53.91 0.16
C VAL A 12 -13.18 -53.15 -0.95
N GLU A 13 -12.48 -53.88 -1.83
CA GLU A 13 -11.79 -53.33 -3.01
C GLU A 13 -12.82 -52.68 -3.94
N SER A 14 -13.05 -51.38 -3.74
CA SER A 14 -13.79 -50.57 -4.69
C SER A 14 -12.79 -50.08 -5.72
N ASP A 15 -12.84 -50.68 -6.92
CA ASP A 15 -12.05 -50.33 -8.11
C ASP A 15 -12.34 -48.87 -8.54
N THR A 16 -11.78 -47.92 -7.80
CA THR A 16 -11.82 -46.50 -8.16
C THR A 16 -10.62 -46.24 -9.06
N LYS A 17 -10.85 -46.39 -10.37
CA LYS A 17 -9.83 -46.10 -11.38
C LYS A 17 -9.69 -44.59 -11.54
N ILE A 18 -8.59 -44.02 -11.04
CA ILE A 18 -8.22 -42.63 -11.27
C ILE A 18 -7.63 -42.55 -12.69
N GLU A 19 -8.36 -41.94 -13.62
CA GLU A 19 -7.85 -41.66 -14.96
C GLU A 19 -7.39 -40.20 -15.03
N SER A 20 -6.18 -39.96 -15.52
CA SER A 20 -5.71 -38.59 -15.75
C SER A 20 -6.50 -37.98 -16.89
N GLY A 21 -7.14 -36.83 -16.63
CA GLY A 21 -7.77 -36.03 -17.67
C GLY A 21 -6.74 -35.47 -18.66
N PRO A 22 -7.19 -35.03 -19.85
CA PRO A 22 -6.32 -34.36 -20.81
C PRO A 22 -5.69 -33.09 -20.19
N PRO A 23 -4.45 -32.74 -20.57
CA PRO A 23 -3.81 -31.52 -20.11
C PRO A 23 -4.65 -30.31 -20.51
N PHE A 24 -4.74 -29.33 -19.61
CA PHE A 24 -5.46 -28.09 -19.84
C PHE A 24 -4.92 -27.38 -21.09
N GLN A 25 -5.80 -27.13 -22.07
CA GLN A 25 -5.42 -26.58 -23.38
C GLN A 25 -5.60 -25.07 -23.48
N GLU A 26 -6.31 -24.46 -22.53
CA GLU A 26 -6.50 -23.01 -22.52
C GLU A 26 -5.27 -22.32 -21.91
N ALA A 27 -4.81 -21.25 -22.54
CA ALA A 27 -3.82 -20.39 -21.93
C ALA A 27 -4.45 -19.72 -20.70
N LEU A 28 -3.78 -19.84 -19.55
CA LEU A 28 -4.19 -19.12 -18.35
C LEU A 28 -4.23 -17.61 -18.67
N PRO A 29 -5.21 -16.86 -18.13
CA PRO A 29 -5.27 -15.43 -18.34
C PRO A 29 -3.97 -14.79 -17.84
N ILE A 30 -3.36 -13.96 -18.69
CA ILE A 30 -2.19 -13.17 -18.30
C ILE A 30 -2.67 -12.15 -17.27
N ILE A 31 -2.30 -12.35 -16.02
CA ILE A 31 -2.55 -11.39 -14.95
C ILE A 31 -1.53 -10.27 -15.15
N VAL A 32 -1.94 -9.15 -15.75
CA VAL A 32 -1.17 -7.92 -15.68
C VAL A 32 -1.23 -7.46 -14.23
N LEU A 33 -0.13 -7.56 -13.50
CA LEU A 33 -0.06 -6.91 -12.20
C LEU A 33 -0.11 -5.41 -12.41
N ASP A 34 -1.17 -4.79 -11.90
CA ASP A 34 -1.36 -3.34 -11.91
C ASP A 34 -0.32 -2.61 -11.04
N SER A 35 0.47 -3.33 -10.25
CA SER A 35 1.47 -2.78 -9.34
C SER A 35 2.87 -3.34 -9.59
N GLU A 36 3.88 -2.54 -9.29
CA GLU A 36 5.29 -2.91 -9.42
C GLU A 36 6.11 -2.39 -8.26
N THR A 37 7.15 -3.13 -7.90
CA THR A 37 8.11 -2.75 -6.86
C THR A 37 9.41 -2.27 -7.50
N VAL A 38 9.88 -1.09 -7.11
CA VAL A 38 11.11 -0.45 -7.61
C VAL A 38 11.84 0.24 -6.49
N ASP A 39 13.17 0.29 -6.58
CA ASP A 39 14.01 1.10 -5.71
C ASP A 39 14.07 2.51 -6.26
N VAL A 40 13.76 3.47 -5.40
CA VAL A 40 13.64 4.87 -5.79
C VAL A 40 14.30 5.81 -4.80
N GLU A 41 14.80 6.92 -5.32
CA GLU A 41 15.21 8.07 -4.52
C GLU A 41 14.21 9.20 -4.71
N ILE A 42 13.79 9.84 -3.61
CA ILE A 42 12.93 11.02 -3.67
C ILE A 42 13.81 12.21 -4.05
N ILE A 43 13.58 12.78 -5.23
CA ILE A 43 14.39 13.89 -5.77
C ILE A 43 13.67 15.23 -5.69
N GLY A 44 12.35 15.23 -5.48
CA GLY A 44 11.57 16.45 -5.36
C GLY A 44 10.17 16.22 -4.82
N ILE A 45 9.59 17.28 -4.27
CA ILE A 45 8.22 17.28 -3.75
C ILE A 45 7.40 18.26 -4.58
N GLU A 46 6.39 17.75 -5.29
CA GLU A 46 5.50 18.57 -6.10
C GLU A 46 4.44 19.23 -5.23
N LYS A 47 3.93 18.50 -4.24
CA LYS A 47 2.76 18.92 -3.47
C LYS A 47 2.64 18.18 -2.15
N VAL A 48 2.43 18.90 -1.06
CA VAL A 48 1.95 18.34 0.22
C VAL A 48 0.68 19.04 0.64
N GLN A 49 -0.39 18.28 0.85
CA GLN A 49 -1.69 18.82 1.22
C GLN A 49 -2.44 17.90 2.18
N SER A 50 -3.35 18.49 2.94
CA SER A 50 -4.28 17.77 3.80
C SER A 50 -5.69 17.75 3.25
N TYR A 51 -6.45 16.72 3.59
CA TYR A 51 -7.89 16.63 3.34
C TYR A 51 -8.65 16.13 4.56
N LEU A 52 -9.95 16.38 4.61
CA LEU A 52 -10.83 15.86 5.64
C LEU A 52 -11.47 14.55 5.19
N ALA A 53 -11.61 13.59 6.09
CA ALA A 53 -12.34 12.35 5.87
C ALA A 53 -13.65 12.30 6.67
N CYS A 54 -14.63 11.60 6.11
CA CYS A 54 -15.88 11.30 6.79
C CYS A 54 -15.64 10.36 7.97
N THR A 55 -16.13 10.72 9.15
CA THR A 55 -16.00 9.88 10.36
C THR A 55 -16.72 8.54 10.24
N LYS A 56 -17.75 8.46 9.39
CA LYS A 56 -18.55 7.25 9.21
C LYS A 56 -18.01 6.30 8.13
N CYS A 57 -17.58 6.83 6.98
CA CYS A 57 -17.20 6.00 5.82
C CYS A 57 -15.76 6.20 5.36
N THR A 58 -14.96 7.00 6.08
CA THR A 58 -13.54 7.31 5.83
C THR A 58 -13.19 7.90 4.46
N LYS A 59 -14.18 8.10 3.58
CA LYS A 59 -13.99 8.75 2.28
C LYS A 59 -13.68 10.23 2.44
N LYS A 60 -12.84 10.73 1.54
CA LYS A 60 -12.47 12.15 1.41
C LYS A 60 -13.73 13.00 1.23
N ILE A 61 -13.80 14.09 1.99
CA ILE A 61 -14.85 15.09 1.89
C ILE A 61 -14.38 16.19 0.94
N GLN A 62 -15.23 16.51 -0.04
CA GLN A 62 -15.04 17.70 -0.86
C GLN A 62 -15.53 18.92 -0.07
N HIS A 63 -14.80 20.04 -0.17
CA HIS A 63 -15.16 21.26 0.54
C HIS A 63 -16.64 21.61 0.28
N THR A 64 -17.38 21.79 1.37
CA THR A 64 -18.75 22.26 1.35
C THR A 64 -18.72 23.66 1.95
N ASP A 65 -19.22 24.67 1.23
CA ASP A 65 -19.15 26.09 1.62
C ASP A 65 -20.00 26.45 2.86
N ASN A 66 -20.47 25.44 3.60
CA ASN A 66 -21.42 25.59 4.68
C ASN A 66 -20.70 25.66 6.02
N ARG A 67 -20.70 26.85 6.65
CA ARG A 67 -19.93 27.14 7.88
C ARG A 67 -20.35 26.34 9.13
N ARG A 68 -21.44 25.57 9.08
CA ARG A 68 -22.00 24.86 10.27
C ARG A 68 -21.72 23.36 10.29
N PHE A 69 -21.64 22.72 9.13
CA PHE A 69 -21.42 21.29 9.01
C PHE A 69 -20.87 20.99 7.62
N ILE A 70 -20.12 19.90 7.53
CA ILE A 70 -19.69 19.32 6.26
C ILE A 70 -20.54 18.09 5.96
N GLU A 71 -20.84 17.88 4.68
CA GLU A 71 -21.61 16.73 4.22
C GLU A 71 -20.72 15.80 3.37
N CYS A 72 -20.72 14.51 3.69
CA CYS A 72 -20.00 13.53 2.89
C CYS A 72 -20.75 13.26 1.58
N SER A 73 -20.09 13.48 0.43
CA SER A 73 -20.67 13.20 -0.90
C SER A 73 -20.95 11.72 -1.16
N HIS A 74 -20.35 10.80 -0.40
CA HIS A 74 -20.52 9.36 -0.60
C HIS A 74 -21.68 8.77 0.21
N CYS A 75 -21.86 9.19 1.46
CA CYS A 75 -22.89 8.61 2.35
C CYS A 75 -23.88 9.63 2.91
N HIS A 76 -23.81 10.89 2.46
CA HIS A 76 -24.66 12.01 2.87
C HIS A 76 -24.67 12.29 4.39
N PHE A 77 -23.68 11.76 5.10
CA PHE A 77 -23.54 11.99 6.54
C PHE A 77 -23.06 13.42 6.80
N LYS A 78 -23.79 14.14 7.66
CA LYS A 78 -23.47 15.51 8.08
C LYS A 78 -22.72 15.47 9.40
N GLN A 79 -21.59 16.16 9.47
CA GLN A 79 -20.73 16.18 10.65
C GLN A 79 -20.13 17.57 10.91
N LYS A 80 -19.68 17.81 12.14
CA LYS A 80 -18.88 18.99 12.47
C LYS A 80 -17.52 18.87 11.78
N GLU A 81 -17.01 19.97 11.24
CA GLU A 81 -15.68 19.99 10.61
C GLU A 81 -14.58 19.58 11.59
N ALA A 82 -14.64 20.07 12.84
CA ALA A 82 -13.69 19.71 13.90
C ALA A 82 -13.72 18.23 14.31
N ALA A 83 -14.78 17.49 13.96
CA ALA A 83 -14.86 16.05 14.21
C ALA A 83 -14.28 15.23 13.04
N ALA A 84 -14.06 15.84 11.88
CA ALA A 84 -13.53 15.16 10.71
C ALA A 84 -12.04 14.88 10.87
N ALA A 85 -11.63 13.65 10.59
CA ALA A 85 -10.22 13.30 10.62
C ALA A 85 -9.47 14.04 9.49
N LYS A 86 -8.37 14.70 9.84
CA LYS A 86 -7.46 15.35 8.89
C LYS A 86 -6.39 14.35 8.48
N HIS A 87 -6.30 14.09 7.19
CA HIS A 87 -5.31 13.20 6.58
C HIS A 87 -4.38 13.96 5.68
N TRP A 88 -3.14 13.51 5.55
CA TRP A 88 -2.12 14.10 4.69
C TRP A 88 -1.84 13.23 3.47
N PHE A 89 -1.47 13.87 2.37
CA PHE A 89 -0.87 13.21 1.21
C PHE A 89 0.21 14.09 0.60
N ALA A 90 1.17 13.44 -0.05
CA ALA A 90 2.24 14.08 -0.79
C ALA A 90 2.28 13.54 -2.23
N GLN A 91 2.60 14.40 -3.18
CA GLN A 91 3.03 14.01 -4.52
C GLN A 91 4.51 14.34 -4.63
N VAL A 92 5.29 13.34 -4.99
CA VAL A 92 6.75 13.40 -5.01
C VAL A 92 7.26 12.91 -6.35
N LEU A 93 8.33 13.54 -6.84
CA LEU A 93 9.08 13.09 -8.00
C LEU A 93 10.17 12.14 -7.49
N VAL A 94 10.19 10.94 -8.07
CA VAL A 94 11.16 9.90 -7.71
C VAL A 94 12.02 9.52 -8.91
N GLU A 95 13.25 9.10 -8.65
CA GLU A 95 14.16 8.54 -9.65
C GLU A 95 14.32 7.04 -9.41
N ASN A 96 14.05 6.23 -10.44
CA ASN A 96 14.24 4.78 -10.40
C ASN A 96 15.73 4.44 -10.36
N LYS A 97 16.16 3.77 -9.29
CA LYS A 97 17.53 3.29 -9.10
C LYS A 97 17.71 1.83 -9.50
N SER A 98 16.63 1.09 -9.74
CA SER A 98 16.67 -0.30 -10.22
C SER A 98 16.97 -0.42 -11.72
N SER A 99 16.91 0.69 -12.48
CA SER A 99 17.21 0.71 -13.93
C SER A 99 18.57 1.37 -14.21
N THR A 100 19.24 0.94 -15.28
CA THR A 100 20.48 1.58 -15.77
C THR A 100 20.22 2.91 -16.48
N GLU A 101 18.96 3.20 -16.84
CA GLU A 101 18.54 4.46 -17.42
C GLU A 101 17.88 5.35 -16.36
N THR A 102 18.21 6.64 -16.36
CA THR A 102 17.56 7.64 -15.49
C THR A 102 16.09 7.78 -15.86
N ASN A 103 15.24 7.08 -15.13
CA ASN A 103 13.78 7.15 -15.28
C ASN A 103 13.18 7.85 -14.07
N ARG A 104 12.53 9.00 -14.30
CA ARG A 104 11.89 9.81 -13.26
C ARG A 104 10.40 9.86 -13.46
N PHE A 105 9.64 9.70 -12.39
CA PHE A 105 8.19 9.72 -12.43
C PHE A 105 7.61 10.21 -11.11
N SER A 106 6.40 10.75 -11.17
CA SER A 106 5.71 11.27 -10.00
C SER A 106 4.85 10.17 -9.36
N VAL A 107 4.89 10.07 -8.04
CA VAL A 107 4.06 9.14 -7.26
C VAL A 107 3.31 9.88 -6.16
N THR A 108 2.15 9.33 -5.78
CA THR A 108 1.32 9.85 -4.68
C THR A 108 1.47 8.98 -3.45
N LEU A 109 1.91 9.60 -2.36
CA LEU A 109 2.04 9.03 -1.02
C LEU A 109 0.85 9.46 -0.17
N PHE A 110 0.05 8.50 0.30
CA PHE A 110 -0.96 8.76 1.33
C PHE A 110 -0.36 8.62 2.72
N GLU A 111 -1.09 9.06 3.74
CA GLU A 111 -0.65 9.08 5.13
C GLU A 111 -0.05 7.75 5.61
N SER A 112 -0.57 6.59 5.18
CA SER A 112 0.00 5.28 5.50
C SER A 112 1.43 5.12 4.97
N SER A 113 1.64 5.48 3.70
CA SER A 113 2.94 5.37 3.02
C SER A 113 3.93 6.39 3.59
N ILE A 114 3.46 7.62 3.89
CA ILE A 114 4.28 8.64 4.56
C ILE A 114 4.74 8.11 5.93
N LYS A 115 3.83 7.56 6.75
CA LYS A 115 4.19 6.98 8.05
C LYS A 115 5.21 5.84 7.93
N GLN A 116 5.08 4.98 6.93
CA GLN A 116 6.04 3.89 6.69
C GLN A 116 7.43 4.44 6.36
N ILE A 117 7.53 5.48 5.53
CA ILE A 117 8.80 6.15 5.21
C ILE A 117 9.42 6.76 6.48
N VAL A 118 8.61 7.45 7.29
CA VAL A 118 9.09 8.06 8.53
C VAL A 118 9.59 7.00 9.51
N GLN A 119 8.83 5.93 9.70
CA GLN A 119 9.21 4.80 10.56
C GLN A 119 10.50 4.11 10.10
N ALA A 120 10.77 4.11 8.79
CA ALA A 120 11.98 3.55 8.24
C ALA A 120 13.23 4.41 8.52
N ASN A 121 13.07 5.73 8.58
CA ASN A 121 14.19 6.68 8.59
C ASN A 121 14.41 7.39 9.93
N SER A 122 13.44 7.41 10.86
CA SER A 122 13.54 8.11 12.14
C SER A 122 12.51 7.64 13.17
N GLU A 123 12.71 7.99 14.46
CA GLU A 123 11.67 7.87 15.48
C GLU A 123 10.55 8.87 15.20
N ILE A 124 9.30 8.39 15.08
CA ILE A 124 8.13 9.24 14.88
C ILE A 124 8.01 10.19 16.08
N PRO A 125 7.77 11.50 15.88
CA PRO A 125 7.47 12.40 17.00
C PRO A 125 6.23 11.90 17.77
N GLU A 126 6.35 11.77 19.09
CA GLU A 126 5.38 11.12 20.00
C GLU A 126 3.93 11.61 19.85
N ASP A 127 3.74 12.85 19.36
CA ASP A 127 2.42 13.47 19.20
C ASP A 127 1.73 13.16 17.86
N ASN A 128 2.38 12.46 16.92
CA ASN A 128 1.82 12.11 15.60
C ASN A 128 1.27 13.33 14.80
N LYS A 129 1.71 14.54 15.15
CA LYS A 129 1.28 15.79 14.53
C LYS A 129 2.12 16.07 13.29
N PHE A 130 1.70 15.51 12.17
CA PHE A 130 2.23 15.89 10.87
C PHE A 130 1.88 17.35 10.54
N THR A 131 2.90 18.17 10.34
CA THR A 131 2.80 19.46 9.64
C THR A 131 3.26 19.30 8.20
N LYS A 132 2.98 20.30 7.36
CA LYS A 132 3.39 20.26 5.96
C LYS A 132 4.92 20.25 5.87
N GLU A 133 5.56 21.15 6.61
CA GLU A 133 7.00 21.36 6.63
C GLU A 133 7.72 20.10 7.13
N LEU A 134 7.21 19.48 8.20
CA LEU A 134 7.76 18.23 8.73
C LEU A 134 7.66 17.08 7.71
N ILE A 135 6.56 16.98 6.96
CA ILE A 135 6.44 15.97 5.89
C ILE A 135 7.48 16.25 4.80
N GLU A 136 7.66 17.51 4.41
CA GLU A 136 8.62 17.88 3.38
C GLU A 136 10.06 17.52 3.80
N ASP A 137 10.46 17.90 5.02
CA ASP A 137 11.79 17.60 5.56
C ASP A 137 12.04 16.08 5.64
N LEU A 138 11.10 15.32 6.22
CA LEU A 138 11.25 13.87 6.37
C LEU A 138 11.33 13.12 5.03
N LEU A 139 10.62 13.60 4.01
CA LEU A 139 10.68 13.01 2.67
C LEU A 139 12.00 13.32 1.96
N PHE A 140 12.62 14.48 2.22
CA PHE A 140 13.94 14.80 1.67
C PHE A 140 15.09 14.11 2.40
N ASP A 141 14.95 13.86 3.70
CA ASP A 141 15.95 13.12 4.50
C ASP A 141 15.92 11.60 4.22
N THR A 142 14.96 11.14 3.42
CA THR A 142 14.79 9.73 3.07
C THR A 142 15.84 9.29 2.05
N SER A 143 16.58 8.22 2.39
CA SER A 143 17.49 7.56 1.44
C SER A 143 16.73 6.76 0.36
N VAL A 144 17.45 5.99 -0.45
CA VAL A 144 16.82 5.07 -1.41
C VAL A 144 15.88 4.10 -0.67
N ILE A 145 14.63 4.02 -1.14
CA ILE A 145 13.58 3.16 -0.59
C ILE A 145 12.99 2.29 -1.70
N SER A 146 12.56 1.08 -1.35
CA SER A 146 11.81 0.24 -2.29
C SER A 146 10.32 0.52 -2.13
N ILE A 147 9.65 0.96 -3.19
CA ILE A 147 8.21 1.24 -3.17
C ILE A 147 7.46 0.27 -4.06
N THR A 148 6.31 -0.20 -3.61
CA THR A 148 5.31 -0.85 -4.45
C THR A 148 4.24 0.16 -4.81
N TYR A 149 4.05 0.43 -6.10
CA TYR A 149 3.10 1.42 -6.58
C TYR A 149 2.23 0.88 -7.70
N ASN A 150 1.01 1.40 -7.80
CA ASN A 150 0.09 1.09 -8.89
C ASN A 150 0.50 1.85 -10.15
N LYS A 151 0.79 1.14 -11.25
CA LYS A 151 1.25 1.70 -12.53
C LYS A 151 0.24 2.63 -13.19
N ARG A 152 -1.07 2.43 -12.95
CA ARG A 152 -2.13 3.23 -13.56
C ARG A 152 -2.40 4.50 -12.78
N THR A 153 -2.45 4.43 -11.46
CA THR A 153 -2.82 5.57 -10.61
C THR A 153 -1.61 6.30 -10.03
N HIS A 154 -0.42 5.72 -10.13
CA HIS A 154 0.81 6.18 -9.50
C HIS A 154 0.70 6.34 -7.97
N ILE A 155 -0.21 5.59 -7.35
CA ILE A 155 -0.40 5.58 -5.90
C ILE A 155 0.55 4.54 -5.30
N VAL A 156 1.31 4.94 -4.28
CA VAL A 156 2.15 4.02 -3.52
C VAL A 156 1.29 3.22 -2.55
N GLU A 157 1.35 1.90 -2.70
CA GLU A 157 0.58 0.93 -1.92
C GLU A 157 1.38 0.42 -0.72
N ASN A 158 2.70 0.29 -0.87
CA ASN A 158 3.59 -0.20 0.18
C ASN A 158 4.99 0.43 0.06
N VAL A 159 5.66 0.62 1.19
CA VAL A 159 7.05 1.05 1.28
C VAL A 159 7.84 0.00 2.05
N ILE A 160 8.86 -0.53 1.40
CA ILE A 160 9.82 -1.46 1.97
C ILE A 160 11.12 -0.67 2.12
N SER A 161 11.50 -0.40 3.37
CA SER A 161 12.79 0.19 3.66
C SER A 161 13.89 -0.83 3.36
N ALA A 162 14.88 -0.46 2.55
CA ALA A 162 16.13 -1.20 2.48
C ALA A 162 16.82 -1.02 3.83
N GLN A 163 16.58 -1.96 4.77
CA GLN A 163 17.38 -1.99 5.99
C GLN A 163 18.84 -2.11 5.57
N SER A 164 19.62 -1.11 5.97
CA SER A 164 21.07 -1.21 5.93
C SER A 164 21.44 -2.43 6.77
N VAL A 165 21.87 -3.49 6.11
CA VAL A 165 22.54 -4.62 6.75
C VAL A 165 23.81 -4.06 7.38
N LEU A 166 23.78 -3.87 8.70
CA LEU A 166 24.97 -3.74 9.53
C LEU A 166 25.29 -5.10 10.15
#